data_AF-A0A6N7AHX2-F1
#
_entry.id   AF-A0A6N7AHX2-F1
#
_cell.length_a   1.000
_cell.length_b   1.000
_cell.length_c   1.000
_cell.angle_alpha   90.00
_cell.angle_beta   90.00
_cell.angle_gamma   90.00
#
_symmetry.space_group_name_H-M   'P 1'
#
loop_
_entity.id
_entity.type
_entity.pdbx_description
1 polymer ?
#
loop_
_entity_poly.entity_id
_entity_poly.type
_entity_poly.pdbx_seq_one_letter_code
_entity_poly.pdbx_strand_id
1 'polypeptide(L)'
;MQTQNTGYKTRGGEREGTRHDTTLSMAAARAAGGIALLAGLTVLTVSVQNTAPTWIFFLLLSLVEIVWQEWTIVRRGHRLAEETQARLKAEEALVLAETRKALVLESALEGIITIDDRRQTFEYNRAARDIFGYSREEVIGRDLTDLIVPARFRADHDTAFMAYLHAGAGHHQGRPMQVTGRRKSGEEFPA
;
A
#
# COMPACT_ATOMS: atom_id res chain seq x y z
N MET A 1 30.70 -68.52 -41.82
CA MET A 1 29.63 -69.15 -41.03
C MET A 1 28.77 -68.00 -40.49
N GLN A 2 27.63 -67.71 -41.13
CA GLN A 2 26.27 -68.11 -40.69
C GLN A 2 25.96 -67.53 -39.29
N THR A 3 24.94 -66.69 -39.08
CA THR A 3 23.55 -66.83 -39.54
C THR A 3 22.80 -65.49 -39.65
N GLN A 4 21.83 -65.49 -40.56
CA GLN A 4 20.79 -64.51 -40.81
C GLN A 4 19.72 -64.46 -39.70
N ASN A 5 18.79 -63.51 -39.89
CA ASN A 5 17.33 -63.62 -39.65
C ASN A 5 16.85 -63.32 -38.20
N THR A 6 15.70 -62.70 -37.90
CA THR A 6 14.50 -62.27 -38.65
C THR A 6 13.81 -61.21 -37.78
N GLY A 7 13.05 -60.30 -38.39
CA GLY A 7 12.28 -59.27 -37.66
C GLY A 7 11.06 -59.78 -36.89
N TYR A 8 10.43 -58.90 -36.10
CA TYR A 8 9.01 -58.97 -35.78
C TYR A 8 8.41 -57.58 -35.58
N LYS A 9 7.22 -57.46 -36.16
CA LYS A 9 6.23 -56.38 -36.22
C LYS A 9 5.52 -56.26 -34.86
N THR A 10 5.09 -55.08 -34.43
CA THR A 10 3.74 -54.82 -33.90
C THR A 10 3.50 -53.33 -33.62
N ARG A 11 2.21 -53.00 -33.55
CA ARG A 11 1.52 -51.75 -33.84
C ARG A 11 0.67 -51.39 -32.62
N GLY A 12 0.49 -50.10 -32.35
CA GLY A 12 -0.55 -49.54 -31.47
C GLY A 12 -0.04 -49.23 -30.05
N GLY A 13 -0.42 -48.15 -29.39
CA GLY A 13 -1.37 -47.09 -29.73
C GLY A 13 -1.35 -46.02 -28.62
N GLU A 14 -1.61 -44.79 -29.05
CA GLU A 14 -2.44 -43.75 -28.40
C GLU A 14 -2.37 -43.45 -26.88
N ARG A 15 -1.95 -42.19 -26.64
CA ARG A 15 -2.68 -41.09 -25.95
C ARG A 15 -2.51 -40.81 -24.44
N GLU A 16 -2.68 -39.51 -24.19
CA GLU A 16 -2.72 -38.71 -22.95
C GLU A 16 -1.37 -38.51 -22.20
N GLY A 17 -0.96 -37.31 -21.80
CA GLY A 17 -1.64 -36.02 -21.80
C GLY A 17 -0.69 -34.88 -21.45
N THR A 18 -0.92 -33.76 -22.12
CA THR A 18 -0.34 -32.44 -21.97
C THR A 18 -0.79 -31.75 -20.67
N ARG A 19 0.10 -31.09 -19.92
CA ARG A 19 -0.16 -29.70 -19.46
C ARG A 19 1.07 -29.02 -18.82
N HIS A 20 1.22 -27.75 -19.20
CA HIS A 20 2.09 -26.71 -18.62
C HIS A 20 3.52 -26.60 -19.16
N ASP A 21 3.64 -25.99 -20.35
CA ASP A 21 4.61 -24.89 -20.57
C ASP A 21 4.29 -24.14 -21.89
N THR A 22 3.05 -23.65 -22.01
CA THR A 22 2.58 -22.93 -23.21
C THR A 22 2.89 -21.43 -23.20
N THR A 23 3.30 -20.84 -22.07
CA THR A 23 3.57 -19.40 -21.97
C THR A 23 4.99 -19.02 -22.39
N LEU A 24 5.99 -19.88 -22.11
CA LEU A 24 7.38 -19.67 -22.54
C LEU A 24 7.59 -19.94 -24.05
N SER A 25 6.82 -20.87 -24.62
CA SER A 25 6.90 -21.23 -26.06
C SER A 25 6.42 -20.10 -26.98
N MET A 26 5.39 -19.33 -26.60
CA MET A 26 4.85 -18.28 -27.48
C MET A 26 5.73 -17.02 -27.57
N ALA A 27 6.55 -16.73 -26.55
CA ALA A 27 7.50 -15.62 -26.59
C ALA A 27 8.71 -15.95 -27.47
N ALA A 28 9.23 -17.19 -27.40
CA ALA A 28 10.31 -17.65 -28.25
C ALA A 28 9.88 -17.82 -29.73
N ALA A 29 8.64 -18.27 -29.98
CA ALA A 29 8.09 -18.43 -31.33
C ALA A 29 7.91 -17.10 -32.09
N ARG A 30 7.68 -15.99 -31.38
CA ARG A 30 7.56 -14.66 -32.00
C ARG A 30 8.91 -14.05 -32.40
N ALA A 31 9.99 -14.39 -31.69
CA ALA A 31 11.34 -13.94 -32.04
C ALA A 31 11.96 -14.74 -33.19
N ALA A 32 11.63 -16.03 -33.31
CA ALA A 32 12.17 -16.91 -34.36
C ALA A 32 11.48 -16.75 -35.74
N GLY A 33 10.20 -16.36 -35.76
CA GLY A 33 9.43 -16.21 -37.00
C GLY A 33 9.85 -15.03 -37.88
N GLY A 34 10.40 -13.95 -37.29
CA GLY A 34 10.84 -12.76 -38.03
C GLY A 34 12.18 -12.93 -38.75
N ILE A 35 13.09 -13.74 -38.19
CA ILE A 35 14.46 -13.87 -38.70
C ILE A 35 14.54 -14.88 -39.87
N ALA A 36 13.70 -15.92 -39.86
CA ALA A 36 13.72 -16.96 -40.90
C ALA A 36 13.10 -16.52 -42.25
N LEU A 37 12.11 -15.63 -42.23
CA LEU A 37 11.49 -15.12 -43.47
C LEU A 37 12.40 -14.12 -44.21
N LEU A 38 13.32 -13.47 -43.51
CA LEU A 38 14.25 -12.50 -44.09
C LEU A 38 15.40 -13.19 -44.86
N ALA A 39 15.90 -14.33 -44.37
CA ALA A 39 16.97 -15.07 -45.04
C ALA A 39 16.52 -15.73 -46.37
N GLY A 40 15.26 -16.16 -46.45
CA GLY A 40 14.70 -16.75 -47.68
C GLY A 40 14.48 -15.74 -48.79
N LEU A 41 14.18 -14.47 -48.45
CA LEU A 41 13.91 -13.41 -49.43
C LEU A 41 15.21 -12.79 -49.98
N THR A 42 16.32 -12.86 -49.24
CA THR A 42 17.63 -12.34 -49.70
C THR A 42 18.26 -13.14 -50.84
N VAL A 43 17.94 -14.43 -50.97
CA VAL A 43 18.57 -15.30 -51.99
C VAL A 43 17.92 -15.16 -53.37
N LEU A 44 16.68 -14.67 -53.45
CA LEU A 44 15.95 -14.55 -54.72
C LEU A 44 16.24 -13.25 -55.50
N THR A 45 16.88 -12.25 -54.88
CA THR A 45 17.10 -10.92 -55.48
C THR A 45 18.42 -10.77 -56.24
N VAL A 46 19.32 -11.76 -56.16
CA VAL A 46 20.65 -11.71 -56.80
C VAL A 46 20.58 -11.85 -58.33
N SER A 47 19.44 -12.25 -58.91
CA SER A 47 19.34 -12.55 -60.35
C SER A 47 18.50 -11.56 -61.18
N VAL A 48 18.44 -10.28 -60.80
CA VAL A 48 17.89 -9.22 -61.66
C VAL A 48 18.82 -8.01 -61.63
N GLN A 49 19.47 -7.73 -62.76
CA GLN A 49 20.32 -6.55 -63.00
C GLN A 49 19.48 -5.26 -62.99
N ASN A 50 19.04 -4.76 -61.83
CA ASN A 50 18.74 -3.34 -61.56
C ASN A 50 18.34 -3.08 -60.08
N THR A 51 19.20 -3.41 -59.11
CA THR A 51 18.90 -3.15 -57.68
C THR A 51 19.23 -1.70 -57.27
N ALA A 52 18.40 -0.75 -57.71
CA ALA A 52 18.17 0.50 -56.98
C ALA A 52 17.53 0.18 -55.60
N PRO A 53 17.66 1.03 -54.56
CA PRO A 53 18.28 0.63 -53.30
C PRO A 53 17.25 0.02 -52.33
N THR A 54 17.07 -1.30 -52.41
CA THR A 54 16.23 -2.06 -51.46
C THR A 54 16.70 -1.93 -50.01
N TRP A 55 17.98 -1.62 -49.78
CA TRP A 55 18.51 -1.31 -48.45
C TRP A 55 17.85 -0.11 -47.78
N ILE A 56 17.33 0.87 -48.55
CA ILE A 56 16.61 2.02 -47.98
C ILE A 56 15.33 1.56 -47.27
N PHE A 57 14.64 0.54 -47.78
CA PHE A 57 13.44 0.00 -47.15
C PHE A 57 13.75 -0.59 -45.78
N PHE A 58 14.84 -1.35 -45.65
CA PHE A 58 15.27 -1.92 -44.36
C PHE A 58 15.72 -0.83 -43.37
N LEU A 59 16.39 0.22 -43.84
CA LEU A 59 16.76 1.36 -43.01
C LEU A 59 15.52 2.12 -42.52
N LEU A 60 14.54 2.37 -43.38
CA LEU A 60 13.28 3.02 -43.01
C LEU A 60 12.47 2.16 -42.03
N LEU A 61 12.41 0.85 -42.25
CA LEU A 61 11.74 -0.07 -41.34
C LEU A 61 12.40 -0.07 -39.95
N SER A 62 13.75 -0.09 -39.89
CA SER A 62 14.49 0.00 -38.63
C SER A 62 14.28 1.34 -37.92
N LEU A 63 14.21 2.45 -38.66
CA LEU A 63 13.96 3.78 -38.10
C LEU A 63 12.56 3.84 -37.47
N VAL A 64 11.55 3.26 -38.13
CA VAL A 64 10.20 3.15 -37.60
C VAL A 64 10.18 2.31 -36.33
N GLU A 65 10.88 1.17 -36.28
CA GLU A 65 10.98 0.36 -35.06
C GLU A 65 11.69 1.07 -33.92
N ILE A 66 12.78 1.80 -34.20
CA ILE A 66 13.52 2.58 -33.20
C ILE A 66 12.65 3.71 -32.63
N VAL A 67 11.96 4.45 -33.51
CA VAL A 67 11.03 5.50 -33.08
C VAL A 67 9.86 4.91 -32.28
N TRP A 68 9.39 3.72 -32.67
CA TRP A 68 8.37 2.98 -31.93
C TRP A 68 8.88 2.50 -30.56
N GLN A 69 10.14 2.08 -30.44
CA GLN A 69 10.81 1.73 -29.18
C GLN A 69 10.92 2.93 -28.23
N GLU A 70 11.46 4.06 -28.71
CA GLU A 70 11.64 5.28 -27.90
C GLU A 70 10.30 5.83 -27.38
N TRP A 71 9.27 5.83 -28.24
CA TRP A 71 7.93 6.26 -27.85
C TRP A 71 7.33 5.43 -26.70
N THR A 72 7.70 4.14 -26.60
CA THR A 72 7.25 3.28 -25.49
C THR A 72 7.97 3.56 -24.19
N ILE A 73 9.26 3.92 -24.22
CA ILE A 73 10.06 4.19 -23.02
C ILE A 73 9.58 5.49 -22.36
N VAL A 74 9.43 6.54 -23.16
CA VAL A 74 8.93 7.85 -22.67
C VAL A 74 7.53 7.71 -22.08
N ARG A 75 6.63 6.97 -22.75
CA ARG A 75 5.27 6.71 -22.23
C ARG A 75 5.24 5.91 -20.93
N ARG A 76 6.16 4.95 -20.75
CA ARG A 76 6.26 4.19 -19.49
C ARG A 76 6.83 5.05 -18.36
N GLY A 77 7.78 5.93 -18.66
CA GLY A 77 8.37 6.86 -17.70
C GLY A 77 7.35 7.85 -17.12
N HIS A 78 6.47 8.41 -17.96
CA HIS A 78 5.44 9.34 -17.50
C HIS A 78 4.47 8.74 -16.49
N ARG A 79 4.03 7.49 -16.69
CA ARG A 79 3.11 6.82 -15.73
C ARG A 79 3.76 6.62 -14.36
N LEU A 80 5.02 6.18 -14.34
CA LEU A 80 5.76 6.00 -13.08
C LEU A 80 6.02 7.34 -12.38
N ALA A 81 6.31 8.40 -13.15
CA ALA A 81 6.48 9.74 -12.61
C ALA A 81 5.18 10.30 -12.03
N GLU A 82 4.04 10.05 -12.68
CA GLU A 82 2.71 10.45 -12.20
C GLU A 82 2.31 9.69 -10.93
N GLU A 83 2.50 8.37 -10.90
CA GLU A 83 2.21 7.53 -9.72
C GLU A 83 3.07 7.92 -8.52
N THR A 84 4.37 8.15 -8.73
CA THR A 84 5.27 8.61 -7.66
C THR A 84 4.93 10.01 -7.18
N GLN A 85 4.63 10.96 -8.08
CA GLN A 85 4.12 12.28 -7.73
C GLN A 85 2.83 12.22 -6.92
N ALA A 86 1.87 11.38 -7.34
CA ALA A 86 0.59 11.23 -6.65
C ALA A 86 0.79 10.66 -5.24
N ARG A 87 1.66 9.65 -5.11
CA ARG A 87 1.99 9.05 -3.81
C ARG A 87 2.66 10.03 -2.87
N LEU A 88 3.66 10.78 -3.35
CA LEU A 88 4.35 11.79 -2.55
C LEU A 88 3.39 12.87 -2.06
N LYS A 89 2.52 13.39 -2.93
CA LYS A 89 1.50 14.37 -2.54
C LYS A 89 0.52 13.83 -1.51
N ALA A 90 0.12 12.56 -1.63
CA ALA A 90 -0.76 11.93 -0.65
C ALA A 90 -0.08 11.78 0.72
N GLU A 91 1.20 11.41 0.74
CA GLU A 91 1.99 11.29 1.96
C GLU A 91 2.22 12.66 2.63
N GLU A 92 2.59 13.69 1.86
CA GLU A 92 2.71 15.07 2.35
C GLU A 92 1.39 15.59 2.91
N ALA A 93 0.27 15.34 2.22
CA ALA A 93 -1.05 15.74 2.69
C ALA A 93 -1.44 15.05 4.01
N LEU A 94 -1.07 13.78 4.16
CA LEU A 94 -1.30 13.01 5.38
C LEU A 94 -0.49 13.59 6.55
N VAL A 95 0.82 13.81 6.35
CA VAL A 95 1.70 14.41 7.37
C VAL A 95 1.21 15.80 7.78
N LEU A 96 0.79 16.61 6.81
CA LEU A 96 0.25 17.95 7.07
C LEU A 96 -1.07 17.87 7.87
N ALA A 97 -1.95 16.94 7.53
CA ALA A 97 -3.20 16.73 8.24
C ALA A 97 -2.96 16.29 9.69
N GLU A 98 -2.05 15.34 9.92
CA GLU A 98 -1.67 14.87 11.26
C GLU A 98 -1.04 15.98 12.09
N THR A 99 -0.09 16.72 11.51
CA THR A 99 0.56 17.86 12.18
C THR A 99 -0.46 18.93 12.54
N ARG A 100 -1.39 19.24 11.63
CA ARG A 100 -2.45 20.20 11.88
C ARG A 100 -3.38 19.72 13.01
N LYS A 101 -3.76 18.44 13.03
CA LYS A 101 -4.57 17.86 14.12
C LYS A 101 -3.83 18.02 15.46
N ALA A 102 -2.56 17.65 15.52
CA ALA A 102 -1.74 17.75 16.73
C ALA A 102 -1.64 19.19 17.23
N LEU A 103 -1.40 20.16 16.34
CA LEU A 103 -1.32 21.58 16.69
C LEU A 103 -2.65 22.13 17.22
N VAL A 104 -3.78 21.73 16.63
CA VAL A 104 -5.12 22.14 17.09
C VAL A 104 -5.37 21.63 18.50
N LEU A 105 -5.07 20.35 18.77
CA LEU A 105 -5.22 19.79 20.11
C LEU A 105 -4.31 20.47 21.14
N GLU A 106 -3.06 20.75 20.76
CA GLU A 106 -2.05 21.34 21.63
C GLU A 106 -2.29 22.82 21.93
N SER A 107 -2.94 23.55 21.01
CA SER A 107 -3.30 24.97 21.18
C SER A 107 -4.69 25.20 21.78
N ALA A 108 -5.48 24.14 22.00
CA ALA A 108 -6.78 24.25 22.64
C ALA A 108 -6.64 24.79 24.08
N LEU A 109 -7.54 25.73 24.44
CA LEU A 109 -7.61 26.31 25.79
C LEU A 109 -8.26 25.35 26.79
N GLU A 110 -9.10 24.45 26.30
CA GLU A 110 -9.78 23.43 27.09
C GLU A 110 -8.89 22.19 27.20
N GLY A 111 -8.92 21.55 28.38
CA GLY A 111 -8.21 20.30 28.62
C GLY A 111 -8.83 19.17 27.80
N ILE A 112 -8.05 18.59 26.89
CA ILE A 112 -8.46 17.45 26.07
C ILE A 112 -7.69 16.22 26.56
N ILE A 113 -8.46 15.20 26.92
CA ILE A 113 -7.97 13.90 27.37
C ILE A 113 -8.71 12.83 26.57
N THR A 114 -7.97 11.85 26.04
CA THR A 114 -8.59 10.71 25.37
C THR A 114 -8.05 9.41 25.94
N ILE A 115 -8.98 8.52 26.28
CA ILE A 115 -8.72 7.21 26.87
C ILE A 115 -9.23 6.11 25.94
N ASP A 116 -8.56 4.96 25.97
CA ASP A 116 -9.02 3.75 25.28
C ASP A 116 -10.10 3.01 26.09
N ASP A 117 -10.55 1.87 25.56
CA ASP A 117 -11.52 0.97 26.19
C ASP A 117 -10.98 0.30 27.48
N ARG A 118 -9.68 0.37 27.71
CA ARG A 118 -8.98 -0.09 28.93
C ARG A 118 -8.68 1.05 29.89
N ARG A 119 -9.25 2.25 29.67
CA ARG A 119 -9.04 3.48 30.47
C ARG A 119 -7.63 4.05 30.39
N GLN A 120 -6.79 3.55 29.48
CA GLN A 120 -5.45 4.05 29.29
C GLN A 120 -5.48 5.33 28.48
N THR A 121 -4.79 6.35 28.98
CA THR A 121 -4.73 7.65 28.30
C THR A 121 -3.77 7.59 27.12
N PHE A 122 -4.19 8.10 25.95
CA PHE A 122 -3.32 8.16 24.76
C PHE A 122 -3.22 9.57 24.14
N GLU A 123 -4.18 10.47 24.40
CA GLU A 123 -4.06 11.90 24.10
C GLU A 123 -4.22 12.71 25.40
N TYR A 124 -3.32 13.69 25.58
CA TYR A 124 -3.29 14.56 26.75
C TYR A 124 -2.64 15.89 26.36
N ASN A 125 -3.45 16.94 26.15
CA ASN A 125 -2.97 18.20 25.59
C ASN A 125 -2.32 19.13 26.62
N ARG A 126 -1.75 20.26 26.14
CA ARG A 126 -1.18 21.31 26.99
C ARG A 126 -2.14 21.81 28.08
N ALA A 127 -3.36 22.18 27.75
CA ALA A 127 -4.31 22.69 28.74
C ALA A 127 -4.61 21.65 29.83
N ALA A 128 -4.70 20.36 29.49
CA ALA A 128 -4.89 19.31 30.48
C ALA A 128 -3.69 19.22 31.46
N ARG A 129 -2.44 19.35 30.97
CA ARG A 129 -1.25 19.43 31.84
C ARG A 129 -1.34 20.63 32.79
N ASP A 130 -1.72 21.79 32.28
CA ASP A 130 -1.85 23.02 33.07
C ASP A 130 -2.97 22.90 34.12
N ILE A 131 -4.05 22.19 33.81
CA ILE A 131 -5.17 21.93 34.72
C ILE A 131 -4.80 20.86 35.77
N PHE A 132 -4.40 19.65 35.39
CA PHE A 132 -4.21 18.59 36.39
C PHE A 132 -2.79 18.51 36.97
N GLY A 133 -1.82 19.18 36.37
CA GLY A 133 -0.43 19.25 36.86
C GLY A 133 0.42 18.00 36.61
N TYR A 134 -0.07 17.06 35.81
CA TYR A 134 0.71 15.89 35.38
C TYR A 134 1.40 16.17 34.04
N SER A 135 2.62 15.67 33.84
CA SER A 135 3.25 15.71 32.52
C SER A 135 2.61 14.67 31.59
N ARG A 136 2.82 14.81 30.27
CA ARG A 136 2.29 13.84 29.30
C ARG A 136 2.84 12.44 29.57
N GLU A 137 4.12 12.35 29.86
CA GLU A 137 4.86 11.10 30.11
C GLU A 137 4.35 10.38 31.38
N GLU A 138 3.77 11.11 32.33
CA GLU A 138 3.21 10.55 33.56
C GLU A 138 1.82 9.97 33.38
N VAL A 139 1.09 10.37 32.33
CA VAL A 139 -0.33 10.03 32.12
C VAL A 139 -0.51 9.04 30.98
N ILE A 140 0.31 9.14 29.92
CA ILE A 140 0.19 8.26 28.75
C ILE A 140 0.38 6.79 29.15
N GLY A 141 -0.55 5.94 28.72
CA GLY A 141 -0.59 4.51 29.01
C GLY A 141 -1.05 4.16 30.43
N ARG A 142 -1.41 5.16 31.26
CA ARG A 142 -1.92 4.94 32.62
C ARG A 142 -3.43 5.08 32.68
N ASP A 143 -4.01 4.40 33.67
CA ASP A 143 -5.43 4.52 34.00
C ASP A 143 -5.73 5.95 34.48
N LEU A 144 -6.57 6.65 33.73
CA LEU A 144 -6.94 8.03 34.02
C LEU A 144 -7.70 8.15 35.35
N THR A 145 -8.52 7.17 35.69
CA THR A 145 -9.36 7.17 36.91
C THR A 145 -8.49 7.22 38.16
N ASP A 146 -7.35 6.54 38.16
CA ASP A 146 -6.44 6.55 39.30
C ASP A 146 -5.76 7.90 39.51
N LEU A 147 -5.51 8.65 38.44
CA LEU A 147 -4.74 9.89 38.47
C LEU A 147 -5.61 11.10 38.85
N ILE A 148 -6.72 11.29 38.14
CA ILE A 148 -7.49 12.54 38.19
C ILE A 148 -8.87 12.41 38.85
N VAL A 149 -9.35 11.20 39.13
CA VAL A 149 -10.64 11.01 39.82
C VAL A 149 -10.40 10.85 41.33
N PRO A 150 -11.06 11.66 42.18
CA PRO A 150 -11.04 11.48 43.64
C PRO A 150 -11.40 10.06 44.06
N ALA A 151 -10.73 9.52 45.07
CA ALA A 151 -10.88 8.12 45.49
C ALA A 151 -12.34 7.73 45.77
N ARG A 152 -13.13 8.63 46.35
CA ARG A 152 -14.55 8.42 46.66
C ARG A 152 -15.46 8.27 45.44
N PHE A 153 -15.06 8.79 44.28
CA PHE A 153 -15.85 8.75 43.04
C PHE A 153 -15.38 7.68 42.05
N ARG A 154 -14.32 6.93 42.36
CA ARG A 154 -13.74 5.95 41.42
C ARG A 154 -14.69 4.79 41.10
N ALA A 155 -15.43 4.30 42.10
CA ALA A 155 -16.39 3.21 41.90
C ALA A 155 -17.57 3.61 41.00
N ASP A 156 -18.10 4.82 41.22
CA ASP A 156 -19.16 5.38 40.39
C ASP A 156 -18.68 5.64 38.96
N HIS A 157 -17.47 6.17 38.82
CA HIS A 157 -16.83 6.37 37.52
C HIS A 157 -16.61 5.04 36.78
N ASP A 158 -16.15 3.99 37.45
CA ASP A 158 -15.95 2.66 36.86
C ASP A 158 -17.26 2.07 36.34
N THR A 159 -18.32 2.17 37.15
CA THR A 159 -19.67 1.73 36.77
C THR A 159 -20.18 2.50 35.56
N ALA A 160 -20.00 3.83 35.53
CA ALA A 160 -20.41 4.68 34.41
C ALA A 160 -19.61 4.38 33.13
N PHE A 161 -18.30 4.12 33.26
CA PHE A 161 -17.43 3.75 32.14
C PHE A 161 -17.82 2.39 31.56
N MET A 162 -18.08 1.38 32.40
CA MET A 162 -18.55 0.07 31.94
C MET A 162 -19.91 0.16 31.25
N ALA A 163 -20.84 0.96 31.80
CA ALA A 163 -22.12 1.22 31.16
C ALA A 163 -21.95 1.89 29.79
N TYR A 164 -21.00 2.82 29.65
CA TYR A 164 -20.67 3.46 28.36
C TYR A 164 -20.16 2.44 27.33
N LEU A 165 -19.23 1.56 27.71
CA LEU A 165 -18.70 0.53 26.81
C LEU A 165 -19.78 -0.47 26.36
N HIS A 166 -20.66 -0.88 27.27
CA HIS A 166 -21.73 -1.84 26.96
C HIS A 166 -22.86 -1.24 26.12
N ALA A 167 -23.22 0.02 26.36
CA ALA A 167 -24.34 0.67 25.66
C ALA A 167 -23.96 1.18 24.25
N GLY A 168 -22.67 1.27 23.91
CA GLY A 168 -22.17 1.81 22.63
C GLY A 168 -22.36 3.33 22.46
N ALA A 169 -23.31 3.91 23.20
CA ALA A 169 -23.49 5.33 23.43
C ALA A 169 -23.98 5.51 24.88
N GLY A 170 -23.08 5.86 25.80
CA GLY A 170 -23.48 6.18 27.17
C GLY A 170 -24.41 7.40 27.22
N HIS A 171 -25.22 7.47 28.28
CA HIS A 171 -26.26 8.48 28.53
C HIS A 171 -25.77 9.95 28.54
N HIS A 172 -24.47 10.20 28.37
CA HIS A 172 -23.82 11.51 28.43
C HIS A 172 -23.18 11.95 27.11
N GLN A 173 -23.39 11.25 25.99
CA GLN A 173 -22.90 11.69 24.68
C GLN A 173 -23.40 13.10 24.35
N GLY A 174 -22.47 14.06 24.26
CA GLY A 174 -22.72 15.43 23.82
C GLY A 174 -23.34 16.37 24.85
N ARG A 175 -23.50 15.95 26.12
CA ARG A 175 -23.98 16.84 27.20
C ARG A 175 -22.84 17.16 28.18
N PRO A 176 -22.56 18.44 28.45
CA PRO A 176 -21.60 18.80 29.47
C PRO A 176 -22.08 18.29 30.83
N MET A 177 -21.18 17.66 31.58
CA MET A 177 -21.40 17.32 32.98
C MET A 177 -20.36 18.06 33.81
N GLN A 178 -20.76 18.58 34.96
CA GLN A 178 -19.80 19.02 35.97
C GLN A 178 -19.37 17.82 36.80
N VAL A 179 -18.08 17.59 36.88
CA VAL A 179 -17.46 16.54 37.69
C VAL A 179 -16.45 17.13 38.64
N THR A 180 -16.06 16.38 39.66
CA THR A 180 -14.94 16.77 40.54
C THR A 180 -13.68 16.06 40.08
N GLY A 181 -12.68 16.82 39.67
CA GLY A 181 -11.34 16.33 39.36
C GLY A 181 -10.39 16.50 40.54
N ARG A 182 -9.25 15.82 40.47
CA ARG A 182 -8.13 15.92 41.43
C ARG A 182 -6.83 16.20 40.68
N ARG A 183 -6.09 17.23 41.13
CA ARG A 183 -4.77 17.58 40.59
C ARG A 183 -3.68 16.68 41.17
N LYS A 184 -2.48 16.71 40.60
CA LYS A 184 -1.28 16.05 41.12
C LYS A 184 -0.92 16.48 42.54
N SER A 185 -1.24 17.72 42.91
CA SER A 185 -1.08 18.25 44.28
C SER A 185 -2.00 17.56 45.31
N GLY A 186 -3.03 16.82 44.84
CA GLY A 186 -4.09 16.27 45.67
C GLY A 186 -5.29 17.18 45.83
N GLU A 187 -5.21 18.43 45.38
CA GLU A 187 -6.33 19.38 45.40
C GLU A 187 -7.48 18.91 44.49
N GLU A 188 -8.70 19.00 45.00
CA GLU A 188 -9.90 18.69 44.25
C GLU A 188 -10.58 19.97 43.76
N PHE A 189 -11.09 19.94 42.54
CA PHE A 189 -11.71 21.11 41.90
C PHE A 189 -12.90 20.70 41.03
N PRO A 190 -13.90 21.59 40.85
CA PRO A 190 -14.97 21.38 39.89
C PRO A 190 -14.43 21.55 38.46
N ALA A 191 -14.74 20.59 37.60
CA ALA A 191 -14.32 20.50 36.20
C ALA A 191 -15.53 20.29 35.29
#